data_AF-A0A6M1SHZ5-F1
#
_entry.id   AF-A0A6M1SHZ5-F1
#
_cell.length_a   1.000
_cell.length_b   1.000
_cell.length_c   1.000
_cell.angle_alpha   90.00
_cell.angle_beta   90.00
_cell.angle_gamma   90.00
#
_symmetry.space_group_name_H-M   'P 1'
#
loop_
_entity.id
_entity.type
_entity.pdbx_description
1 polymer ?
#
loop_
_entity_poly.entity_id
_entity_poly.type
_entity_poly.pdbx_seq_one_letter_code
_entity_poly.pdbx_strand_id
1 'polypeptide(L)' 'MYEDTEKFVDMDFEQNVRKAAYHLWEDDGRPFGKEKDYWFRAIEMLMAERADDKAAGAASKDGSAK' A
#
# COMPACT_ATOMS: atom_id res chain seq x y z
N MET A 1 20.26 -13.65 13.98
CA MET A 1 20.81 -12.44 13.35
C MET A 1 20.27 -12.24 11.94
N TYR A 2 18.95 -12.17 11.80
CA TYR A 2 18.23 -11.47 10.72
C TYR A 2 16.81 -11.25 11.27
N GLU A 3 16.74 -10.46 12.34
CA GLU A 3 15.49 -10.05 13.00
C GLU A 3 14.72 -8.99 12.18
N ASP A 4 15.03 -8.86 10.88
CA ASP A 4 14.68 -7.68 10.08
C ASP A 4 13.75 -8.04 8.92
N THR A 5 13.14 -9.23 8.91
CA THR A 5 12.10 -9.57 7.91
C THR A 5 10.92 -8.60 7.98
N GLU A 6 10.67 -7.96 9.11
CA GLU A 6 9.67 -6.90 9.23
C GLU A 6 10.06 -5.65 8.42
N LYS A 7 11.34 -5.27 8.37
CA LYS A 7 11.82 -4.17 7.53
C LYS A 7 11.67 -4.47 6.04
N PHE A 8 11.90 -5.71 5.62
CA PHE A 8 11.72 -6.07 4.20
C PHE A 8 10.26 -5.94 3.77
N VAL A 9 9.30 -6.26 4.65
CA VAL A 9 7.86 -6.02 4.41
C VAL A 9 7.55 -4.52 4.31
N ASP A 10 8.23 -3.68 5.09
CA ASP A 10 8.11 -2.22 4.99
C ASP A 10 8.80 -1.65 3.74
N MET A 11 9.89 -2.26 3.26
CA MET A 11 10.57 -1.85 2.03
C MET A 11 9.70 -2.11 0.80
N ASP A 12 9.07 -3.29 0.68
CA ASP A 12 8.14 -3.57 -0.42
C ASP A 12 6.94 -2.61 -0.38
N PHE A 13 6.41 -2.31 0.81
CA PHE A 13 5.35 -1.32 0.97
C PHE A 13 5.80 0.09 0.52
N GLU A 14 6.96 0.56 0.96
CA GLU A 14 7.50 1.86 0.55
C GLU A 14 7.75 1.94 -0.97
N GLN A 15 8.24 0.85 -1.59
CA GLN A 15 8.39 0.79 -3.05
C GLN A 15 7.05 0.91 -3.76
N ASN A 16 6.00 0.27 -3.24
CA ASN A 16 4.66 0.38 -3.81
C ASN A 16 4.09 1.80 -3.64
N VAL A 17 4.27 2.42 -2.46
CA VAL A 17 3.89 3.82 -2.22
C VAL A 17 4.59 4.73 -3.23
N ARG A 18 5.90 4.56 -3.44
CA ARG A 18 6.67 5.37 -4.38
C ARG A 18 6.17 5.26 -5.80
N LYS A 19 5.91 4.04 -6.27
CA LYS A 19 5.36 3.80 -7.61
C LYS A 19 3.99 4.44 -7.76
N ALA A 20 3.08 4.18 -6.83
CA ALA A 20 1.72 4.74 -6.85
C ALA A 20 1.73 6.27 -6.82
N ALA A 21 2.52 6.87 -5.93
CA ALA A 21 2.68 8.33 -5.83
C ALA A 21 3.22 8.92 -7.15
N TYR A 22 4.23 8.28 -7.74
CA TYR A 22 4.79 8.73 -9.02
C TYR A 22 3.76 8.65 -10.15
N HIS A 23 3.00 7.56 -10.25
CA HIS A 23 1.96 7.41 -11.26
C HIS A 23 0.87 8.46 -11.12
N LEU A 24 0.37 8.73 -9.90
CA LEU A 24 -0.65 9.76 -9.66
C LEU A 24 -0.13 11.16 -9.99
N TRP A 25 1.11 11.46 -9.59
CA TRP A 25 1.74 12.75 -9.88
C TRP A 25 1.99 12.94 -11.37
N GLU A 26 2.38 11.87 -12.07
CA GLU A 26 2.59 11.90 -13.53
C GLU A 26 1.28 12.07 -14.30
N ASP A 27 0.22 11.37 -13.90
CA ASP A 27 -1.12 11.46 -14.50
C ASP A 27 -1.70 12.88 -14.40
N ASP A 28 -1.45 13.57 -13.28
CA ASP A 28 -1.88 14.96 -13.04
C ASP A 28 -0.97 16.00 -13.74
N GLY A 29 0.01 15.57 -14.54
CA GLY A 29 0.89 16.45 -15.32
C GLY A 29 2.11 16.97 -14.57
N ARG A 30 2.52 16.26 -13.51
CA ARG A 30 3.72 16.55 -12.70
C ARG A 30 3.74 17.96 -12.08
N PRO A 31 2.68 18.34 -11.34
CA PRO A 31 2.64 19.64 -10.66
C PRO A 31 3.79 19.78 -9.66
N PHE A 32 4.55 20.88 -9.78
CA PHE A 32 5.69 21.15 -8.91
C PHE A 32 5.25 21.46 -7.48
N GLY A 33 5.94 20.91 -6.49
CA GLY A 33 5.68 21.16 -5.06
C GLY A 33 4.49 20.37 -4.49
N LYS A 34 3.88 19.48 -5.29
CA LYS A 34 2.77 18.60 -4.88
C LYS A 34 3.19 17.15 -4.68
N GLU A 35 4.46 16.82 -4.87
CA GLU A 35 4.99 15.46 -4.82
C GLU A 35 4.69 14.79 -3.47
N LYS A 36 4.74 15.56 -2.37
CA LYS A 36 4.42 15.08 -1.02
C LYS A 36 2.94 14.76 -0.85
N ASP A 37 2.05 15.58 -1.39
CA ASP A 37 0.60 15.32 -1.33
C ASP A 37 0.27 13.98 -2.01
N TYR A 38 0.88 13.72 -3.16
CA TYR A 38 0.73 12.45 -3.88
C TYR A 38 1.34 11.26 -3.12
N TRP A 39 2.47 11.47 -2.44
CA TRP A 39 3.05 10.46 -1.56
C TRP A 39 2.10 10.05 -0.43
N PHE A 40 1.52 11.01 0.30
CA PHE A 40 0.58 10.71 1.37
C PHE A 40 -0.68 10.01 0.86
N ARG A 41 -1.21 10.46 -0.28
CA ARG A 41 -2.38 9.84 -0.90
C ARG A 41 -2.12 8.38 -1.29
N ALA A 42 -0.92 8.08 -1.80
CA ALA A 42 -0.51 6.71 -2.11
C ALA A 42 -0.37 5.83 -0.86
N ILE A 43 0.13 6.38 0.26
CA ILE A 43 0.14 5.67 1.55
C ILE A 43 -1.28 5.29 1.97
N GLU A 44 -2.20 6.26 1.96
CA GLU A 44 -3.59 6.02 2.38
C GLU A 44 -4.27 4.94 1.52
N MET A 45 -4.08 4.99 0.20
CA MET A 45 -4.64 3.98 -0.71
C MET A 45 -4.10 2.58 -0.43
N LEU A 46 -2.78 2.43 -0.28
CA LEU A 46 -2.17 1.10 -0.05
C LEU A 46 -2.43 0.58 1.37
N MET A 47 -2.54 1.45 2.37
CA MET A 47 -2.99 1.05 3.71
C MET A 47 -4.43 0.57 3.70
N ALA A 48 -5.32 1.25 2.99
CA ALA A 48 -6.71 0.84 2.83
C ALA A 48 -6.81 -0.51 2.11
N GLU A 49 -6.04 -0.72 1.05
CA GLU A 49 -6.00 -1.98 0.29
C GLU A 49 -5.52 -3.16 1.15
N ARG A 50 -4.48 -2.95 1.98
CA ARG A 50 -4.02 -3.97 2.94
C ARG A 50 -5.06 -4.28 4.02
N ALA A 51 -5.82 -3.28 4.47
CA ALA A 51 -6.89 -3.48 5.43
C ALA A 51 -8.05 -4.28 4.83
N ASP A 52 -8.38 -4.03 3.56
CA ASP A 52 -9.41 -4.75 2.80
C ASP A 52 -9.01 -6.21 2.55
N ASP A 53 -7.77 -6.47 2.11
CA ASP A 53 -7.22 -7.84 1.95
C ASP A 53 -7.28 -8.64 3.26
N LYS A 54 -6.90 -8.00 4.37
CA LYS A 54 -6.99 -8.62 5.71
C LYS A 54 -8.43 -8.93 6.11
N ALA A 55 -9.39 -8.06 5.77
CA ALA A 55 -10.80 -8.27 6.06
C ALA A 55 -11.40 -9.39 5.18
N ALA A 56 -11.06 -9.43 3.90
CA ALA A 56 -11.50 -10.47 2.96
C ALA A 56 -10.95 -11.86 3.32
N GLY A 57 -9.70 -11.95 3.79
CA GLY A 57 -9.09 -13.18 4.27
C GLY A 57 -9.71 -13.72 5.57
N ALA A 58 -10.29 -12.86 6.41
CA ALA A 58 -10.97 -13.25 7.64
C ALA A 58 -12.41 -13.75 7.39
N ALA A 59 -13.12 -13.19 6.41
CA ALA A 59 -14.49 -13.58 6.07
C ALA A 59 -14.60 -14.96 5.40
N SER A 60 -13.51 -15.48 4.82
CA SER A 60 -13.50 -16.76 4.09
C SER A 60 -13.27 -18.02 4.95
N LYS A 61 -13.18 -17.91 6.29
CA LYS A 61 -12.94 -19.07 7.19
C LYS A 61 -14.18 -19.71 7.80
N ASP A 62 -15.38 -19.17 7.58
CA ASP A 62 -16.64 -19.74 8.07
C ASP A 62 -17.46 -20.28 6.89
N GLY A 63 -17.17 -21.51 6.45
CA GLY A 63 -17.78 -22.02 5.23
C GLY A 63 -17.32 -23.40 4.79
N SER A 64 -17.09 -24.32 5.71
CA SER A 64 -17.04 -25.75 5.36
C SER A 64 -17.64 -26.57 6.49
N ALA A 65 -18.98 -26.63 6.49
CA ALA A 65 -19.74 -27.68 7.15
C ALA A 65 -20.52 -28.41 6.05
N LYS A 66 -19.99 -29.55 5.62
CA LYS A 66 -20.75 -30.59 4.93
C LYS A 66 -20.14 -31.95 5.21
#